data_AF-A0A1Q7NFY7-F1
#
_entry.id   AF-A0A1Q7NFY7-F1
#
_cell.length_a   1.000
_cell.length_b   1.000
_cell.length_c   1.000
_cell.angle_alpha   90.00
_cell.angle_beta   90.00
_cell.angle_gamma   90.00
#
_symmetry.space_group_name_H-M   'P 1'
#
loop_
_entity.id
_entity.type
_entity.pdbx_description
1 polymer ?
#
loop_
_entity_poly.entity_id
_entity_poly.type
_entity_poly.pdbx_seq_one_letter_code
_entity_poly.pdbx_strand_id
1 'polypeptide(L)'
;MKVVPKVSSPVYLIVALVAVSITVAGCSSSAKNEVYFGSTTPPARNIFRYVTGDEPQSLDPQIPTGQPEGRIIMALFDGLAEYDPKTTQPIPAIAESWEANNDSSEFVFHLRQNARWSNGDPITANDFVYTFRRGVSPELASQNASLADYIKYAEAYTKHRVFVQDTANGQFQLAKDFAGGPSTAALSQTPLKFPDEEYKSGVTATDTAFHHLMHSPERLTLPKDETARNKTLAKDPRLQAAVTGKTFVDVKPEDIGVEAVDDYTLRVTLSQSAPYFLTLMPHWFFRLAPRKIIEKYGDQWT
;
A
#
# COMPACT_ATOMS: atom_id res chain seq x y z
N MET A 1 -50.94 84.40 -30.74
CA MET A 1 -50.83 83.00 -31.20
C MET A 1 -49.44 82.79 -31.82
N LYS A 2 -48.53 82.10 -31.13
CA LYS A 2 -47.27 81.62 -31.72
C LYS A 2 -47.49 80.18 -32.17
N VAL A 3 -47.33 79.93 -33.47
CA VAL A 3 -47.47 78.62 -34.11
C VAL A 3 -46.24 77.79 -33.81
N VAL A 4 -46.43 76.61 -33.20
CA VAL A 4 -45.39 75.59 -33.04
C VAL A 4 -45.36 74.75 -34.31
N PRO A 5 -44.23 74.60 -35.02
CA PRO A 5 -44.19 73.74 -36.19
C PRO A 5 -44.11 72.27 -35.76
N LYS A 6 -45.08 71.48 -36.24
CA LYS A 6 -45.09 70.02 -36.19
C LYS A 6 -44.01 69.51 -37.16
N VAL A 7 -42.93 68.92 -36.64
CA VAL A 7 -41.93 68.23 -37.47
C VAL A 7 -42.22 66.73 -37.41
N SER A 8 -43.02 66.26 -38.36
CA SER A 8 -43.16 64.83 -38.67
C SER A 8 -42.13 64.46 -39.73
N SER A 9 -40.91 64.12 -39.30
CA SER A 9 -39.87 63.62 -40.22
C SER A 9 -39.78 62.09 -40.14
N PRO A 10 -39.90 61.37 -41.27
CA PRO A 10 -39.76 59.90 -41.32
C PRO A 10 -38.36 59.44 -40.87
N VAL A 11 -37.39 60.35 -40.79
CA VAL A 11 -36.03 60.10 -40.32
C VAL A 11 -35.99 59.68 -38.85
N TYR A 12 -36.81 60.27 -37.97
CA TYR A 12 -36.82 59.89 -36.55
C TYR A 12 -37.43 58.50 -36.32
N LEU A 13 -38.40 58.12 -37.15
CA LEU A 13 -39.01 56.78 -37.08
C LEU A 13 -38.02 55.71 -37.56
N ILE A 14 -37.24 55.99 -38.60
CA ILE A 14 -36.20 55.10 -39.12
C ILE A 14 -35.04 55.00 -38.13
N VAL A 15 -34.59 56.11 -37.53
CA VAL A 15 -33.54 56.09 -36.51
C VAL A 15 -33.98 55.33 -35.26
N ALA A 16 -35.24 55.49 -34.83
CA ALA A 16 -35.81 54.71 -33.73
C ALA A 16 -35.91 53.21 -34.06
N LEU A 17 -36.33 52.85 -35.29
CA LEU A 17 -36.40 51.45 -35.73
C LEU A 17 -35.01 50.81 -35.84
N VAL A 18 -34.01 51.53 -36.34
CA VAL A 18 -32.62 51.05 -36.39
C VAL A 18 -32.04 50.90 -34.98
N ALA A 19 -32.29 51.85 -34.07
CA ALA A 19 -31.85 51.75 -32.69
C ALA A 19 -32.49 50.56 -31.94
N VAL A 20 -33.78 50.30 -32.17
CA VAL A 20 -34.49 49.12 -31.62
C VAL A 20 -34.00 47.81 -32.25
N SER A 21 -33.62 47.81 -33.52
CA SER A 21 -33.05 46.63 -34.18
C SER A 21 -31.67 46.27 -33.63
N ILE A 22 -30.85 47.27 -33.29
CA ILE A 22 -29.52 47.09 -32.70
C ILE A 22 -29.61 46.60 -31.24
N THR A 23 -30.63 47.02 -30.47
CA THR A 23 -30.81 46.55 -29.09
C THR A 23 -31.37 45.12 -29.00
N VAL A 24 -32.19 44.68 -29.96
CA VAL A 24 -32.71 43.29 -30.00
C VAL A 24 -31.65 42.29 -30.49
N ALA A 25 -30.73 42.70 -31.36
CA ALA A 25 -29.59 41.87 -31.78
C ALA A 25 -28.56 41.65 -30.64
N GLY A 26 -28.49 42.57 -29.66
CA GLY A 26 -27.60 42.43 -28.51
C GLY A 26 -28.02 41.36 -27.50
N CYS A 27 -29.33 41.12 -27.34
CA CYS A 27 -29.86 40.15 -26.36
C CYS A 27 -30.14 38.75 -26.93
N SER A 28 -29.87 38.52 -28.21
CA SER A 28 -30.07 37.21 -28.88
C SER A 28 -28.76 36.47 -29.18
N SER A 29 -27.63 36.97 -28.69
CA SER A 29 -26.45 36.12 -28.52
C SER A 29 -26.76 35.15 -27.39
N SER A 30 -27.32 33.97 -27.71
CA SER A 30 -27.30 32.85 -26.78
C SER A 30 -25.88 32.75 -26.25
N ALA A 31 -25.70 32.98 -24.94
CA ALA A 31 -24.46 32.60 -24.29
C ALA A 31 -24.29 31.13 -24.62
N LYS A 32 -23.37 30.82 -25.54
CA LYS A 32 -23.00 29.44 -25.74
C LYS A 32 -22.46 29.01 -24.40
N ASN A 33 -23.12 28.07 -23.74
CA ASN A 33 -22.56 27.32 -22.63
C ASN A 33 -21.41 26.46 -23.17
N GLU A 34 -20.37 27.09 -23.74
CA GLU A 34 -19.11 26.42 -23.97
C GLU A 34 -18.46 26.34 -22.61
N VAL A 35 -18.70 25.21 -21.93
CA VAL A 35 -17.83 24.75 -20.86
C VAL A 35 -16.41 24.86 -21.43
N TYR A 36 -15.56 25.67 -20.79
CA TYR A 36 -14.16 25.78 -21.18
C TYR A 36 -13.55 24.37 -21.14
N PHE A 37 -13.33 23.81 -22.32
CA PHE A 37 -12.39 22.72 -22.53
C PHE A 37 -11.34 23.32 -23.45
N GLY A 38 -10.07 23.27 -23.03
CA GLY A 38 -8.97 23.84 -23.81
C GLY A 38 -8.88 23.27 -25.23
N SER A 39 -7.84 23.68 -25.97
CA SER A 39 -7.57 23.16 -27.32
C SER A 39 -7.80 21.65 -27.43
N THR A 40 -8.74 21.24 -28.28
CA THR A 40 -9.01 19.82 -28.60
C THR A 40 -7.97 19.23 -29.56
N THR A 41 -7.08 20.06 -30.12
CA THR A 41 -5.92 19.61 -30.88
C THR A 41 -4.95 18.90 -29.94
N PRO A 42 -4.69 17.59 -30.13
CA PRO A 42 -3.70 16.88 -29.32
C PRO A 42 -2.33 17.55 -29.45
N PRO A 43 -1.57 17.73 -28.37
CA PRO A 43 -0.22 18.26 -28.46
C PRO A 43 0.62 17.39 -29.40
N ALA A 44 1.44 18.00 -30.26
CA ALA A 44 2.30 17.27 -31.20
C ALA A 44 3.38 16.40 -30.52
N ARG A 45 3.52 16.49 -29.19
CA ARG A 45 4.42 15.69 -28.37
C ARG A 45 3.61 14.97 -27.30
N ASN A 46 4.03 13.77 -26.92
CA ASN A 46 3.46 12.99 -25.81
C ASN A 46 3.82 13.62 -24.44
N ILE A 47 3.35 14.85 -24.22
CA ILE A 47 3.60 15.61 -22.99
C ILE A 47 2.29 15.73 -22.24
N PHE A 48 2.23 15.05 -21.09
CA PHE A 48 1.20 15.26 -20.09
C PHE A 48 1.68 16.31 -19.08
N ARG A 49 0.87 17.34 -18.84
CA ARG A 49 1.12 18.35 -17.80
C ARG A 49 -0.02 18.28 -16.80
N TYR A 50 0.32 18.13 -15.53
CA TYR A 50 -0.65 18.09 -14.44
C TYR A 50 -0.16 18.94 -13.27
N VAL A 51 -1.10 19.44 -12.46
CA VAL A 51 -0.82 20.14 -11.21
C VAL A 51 -0.96 19.12 -10.09
N THR A 52 0.13 18.82 -9.38
CA THR A 52 0.12 17.80 -8.32
C THR A 52 -0.56 18.30 -7.03
N GLY A 53 -0.53 19.61 -6.80
CA GLY A 53 -1.01 20.25 -5.58
C GLY A 53 0.16 20.91 -4.84
N ASP A 54 0.31 20.57 -3.56
CA ASP A 54 1.37 21.07 -2.69
C ASP A 54 2.73 20.41 -2.97
N GLU A 55 3.79 20.98 -2.38
CA GLU A 55 5.15 20.43 -2.44
C GLU A 55 5.21 19.06 -1.73
N PRO A 56 5.72 18.01 -2.39
CA PRO A 56 5.91 16.68 -1.78
C PRO A 56 6.78 16.72 -0.52
N GLN A 57 6.35 16.06 0.57
CA GLN A 57 7.18 15.89 1.76
C GLN A 57 8.38 14.97 1.50
N SER A 58 8.16 13.87 0.76
CA SER A 58 9.16 12.86 0.44
C SER A 58 8.71 12.04 -0.77
N LEU A 59 9.67 11.46 -1.49
CA LEU A 59 9.42 10.50 -2.56
C LEU A 59 9.68 9.04 -2.13
N ASP A 60 9.99 8.81 -0.85
CA ASP A 60 10.05 7.48 -0.27
C ASP A 60 8.63 6.90 -0.20
N PRO A 61 8.31 5.75 -0.85
CA PRO A 61 6.96 5.21 -0.87
C PRO A 61 6.33 4.97 0.50
N GLN A 62 7.14 4.85 1.55
CA GLN A 62 6.72 4.41 2.88
C GLN A 62 6.63 5.57 3.89
N ILE A 63 6.98 6.79 3.52
CA ILE A 63 6.95 7.96 4.43
C ILE A 63 5.66 8.80 4.32
N PRO A 64 5.23 9.26 3.12
CA PRO A 64 4.15 10.23 3.01
C PRO A 64 2.78 9.57 3.13
N THR A 65 1.83 10.37 3.61
CA THR A 65 0.41 10.03 3.72
C THR A 65 -0.48 10.87 2.80
N GLY A 66 0.12 11.83 2.08
CA GLY A 66 -0.56 12.76 1.20
C GLY A 66 -0.82 12.19 -0.21
N GLN A 67 -1.88 12.70 -0.84
CA GLN A 67 -2.23 12.39 -2.22
C GLN A 67 -1.25 12.97 -3.27
N PRO A 68 -0.67 14.18 -3.10
CA PRO A 68 0.31 14.71 -4.05
C PRO A 68 1.50 13.75 -4.25
N GLU A 69 2.06 13.23 -3.15
CA GLU A 69 3.16 12.26 -3.15
C GLU A 69 2.71 10.92 -3.70
N GLY A 70 1.56 10.40 -3.24
CA GLY A 70 1.04 9.11 -3.70
C GLY A 70 0.93 9.02 -5.22
N ARG A 71 0.49 10.09 -5.90
CA ARG A 71 0.42 10.16 -7.38
C ARG A 71 1.79 10.10 -8.03
N ILE A 72 2.78 10.79 -7.45
CA ILE A 72 4.16 10.80 -7.97
C ILE A 72 4.79 9.43 -7.75
N ILE A 73 4.67 8.86 -6.54
CA ILE A 73 5.21 7.56 -6.17
C ILE A 73 4.64 6.46 -7.07
N MET A 74 3.32 6.43 -7.29
CA MET A 74 2.69 5.46 -8.18
C MET A 74 3.09 5.62 -9.66
N ALA A 75 3.63 6.78 -10.05
CA ALA A 75 4.18 6.98 -11.39
C ALA A 75 5.68 6.61 -11.48
N LEU A 76 6.41 6.62 -10.37
CA LEU A 76 7.83 6.33 -10.30
C LEU A 76 8.14 4.86 -9.97
N PHE A 77 7.28 4.22 -9.18
CA PHE A 77 7.50 2.88 -8.64
C PHE A 77 6.32 1.96 -8.93
N ASP A 78 6.65 0.73 -9.29
CA ASP A 78 5.68 -0.37 -9.40
C ASP A 78 5.63 -1.18 -8.09
N GLY A 79 4.48 -1.81 -7.87
CA GLY A 79 4.25 -2.76 -6.78
C GLY A 79 3.96 -4.17 -7.31
N LEU A 80 3.49 -5.05 -6.44
CA LEU A 80 3.02 -6.38 -6.84
C LEU A 80 1.83 -6.29 -7.80
N ALA A 81 0.89 -5.38 -7.50
CA ALA A 81 -0.31 -5.12 -8.28
C ALA A 81 -0.48 -3.63 -8.56
N GLU A 82 -1.34 -3.31 -9.53
CA GLU A 82 -1.77 -1.95 -9.86
C GLU A 82 -3.29 -1.83 -9.75
N TYR A 83 -3.83 -0.62 -9.63
CA TYR A 83 -5.27 -0.40 -9.71
C TYR A 83 -5.74 -0.45 -11.17
N ASP A 84 -6.74 -1.29 -11.44
CA ASP A 84 -7.45 -1.21 -12.71
C ASP A 84 -8.12 0.17 -12.83
N PRO A 85 -7.89 0.91 -13.93
CA PRO A 85 -8.33 2.30 -14.06
C PRO A 85 -9.86 2.47 -14.13
N LYS A 86 -10.63 1.38 -14.28
CA LYS A 86 -12.11 1.40 -14.36
C LYS A 86 -12.77 0.85 -13.11
N THR A 87 -12.23 -0.24 -12.58
CA THR A 87 -12.85 -1.03 -11.52
C THR A 87 -12.15 -0.90 -10.18
N THR A 88 -10.96 -0.29 -10.17
CA THR A 88 -10.04 -0.19 -9.03
C THR A 88 -9.69 -1.53 -8.40
N GLN A 89 -9.95 -2.64 -9.09
CA GLN A 89 -9.53 -3.96 -8.67
C GLN A 89 -8.03 -4.13 -8.90
N PRO A 90 -7.33 -4.94 -8.09
CA PRO A 90 -5.93 -5.22 -8.31
C PRO A 90 -5.74 -5.96 -9.64
N ILE A 91 -4.82 -5.46 -10.47
CA ILE A 91 -4.37 -6.09 -11.72
C ILE A 91 -2.86 -6.37 -11.68
N PRO A 92 -2.36 -7.35 -12.45
CA PRO A 92 -0.93 -7.65 -12.52
C PRO A 92 -0.04 -6.44 -12.81
N ALA A 93 1.01 -6.26 -12.00
CA ALA A 93 2.08 -5.28 -12.20
C ALA A 93 3.44 -6.01 -12.25
N ILE A 94 4.28 -5.91 -11.23
CA ILE A 94 5.51 -6.72 -11.15
C ILE A 94 5.17 -8.19 -10.90
N ALA A 95 4.14 -8.49 -10.10
CA ALA A 95 3.56 -9.82 -10.10
C ALA A 95 2.74 -10.01 -11.37
N GLU A 96 3.04 -11.04 -12.16
CA GLU A 96 2.25 -11.39 -13.35
C GLU A 96 1.02 -12.21 -13.00
N SER A 97 1.04 -12.91 -11.87
CA SER A 97 -0.10 -13.63 -11.31
C SER A 97 0.07 -13.82 -9.79
N TRP A 98 -1.00 -14.23 -9.14
CA TRP A 98 -0.99 -14.61 -7.73
C TRP A 98 -2.04 -15.66 -7.43
N GLU A 99 -1.81 -16.37 -6.34
CA GLU A 99 -2.70 -17.41 -5.81
C GLU A 99 -3.00 -17.10 -4.35
N ALA A 100 -4.22 -17.43 -3.91
CA ALA A 100 -4.60 -17.39 -2.51
C ALA A 100 -5.04 -18.77 -2.06
N ASN A 101 -4.75 -19.14 -0.82
CA ASN A 101 -5.31 -20.35 -0.23
C ASN A 101 -6.82 -20.21 0.04
N ASN A 102 -7.47 -21.33 0.38
CA ASN A 102 -8.93 -21.41 0.49
C ASN A 102 -9.55 -20.42 1.50
N ASP A 103 -8.79 -20.03 2.53
CA ASP A 103 -9.21 -19.12 3.59
C ASP A 103 -8.60 -17.73 3.47
N SER A 104 -7.89 -17.40 2.38
CA SER A 104 -7.27 -16.08 2.16
C SER A 104 -6.35 -15.64 3.31
N SER A 105 -5.61 -16.58 3.89
CA SER A 105 -4.59 -16.34 4.90
C SER A 105 -3.16 -16.50 4.36
N GLU A 106 -3.03 -16.95 3.12
CA GLU A 106 -1.75 -17.03 2.41
C GLU A 106 -1.93 -16.60 0.97
N PHE A 107 -0.97 -15.82 0.48
CA PHE A 107 -0.90 -15.35 -0.89
C PHE A 107 0.49 -15.63 -1.45
N VAL A 108 0.54 -16.13 -2.69
CA VAL A 108 1.79 -16.34 -3.42
C VAL A 108 1.75 -15.52 -4.69
N PHE A 109 2.78 -14.70 -4.91
CA PHE A 109 2.94 -13.83 -6.06
C PHE A 109 4.06 -14.35 -6.94
N HIS A 110 3.76 -14.50 -8.23
CA HIS A 110 4.71 -14.89 -9.26
C HIS A 110 5.19 -13.64 -9.99
N LEU A 111 6.48 -13.34 -9.88
CA LEU A 111 7.08 -12.10 -10.36
C LEU A 111 7.58 -12.24 -11.81
N ARG A 112 7.50 -11.15 -12.56
CA ARG A 112 8.08 -11.06 -13.90
C ARG A 112 9.60 -11.16 -13.87
N GLN A 113 10.17 -12.15 -14.54
CA GLN A 113 11.63 -12.34 -14.61
C GLN A 113 12.38 -11.23 -15.38
N ASN A 114 11.66 -10.46 -16.20
CA ASN A 114 12.21 -9.32 -16.95
C ASN A 114 12.02 -7.97 -16.25
N ALA A 115 11.44 -7.93 -15.03
CA ALA A 115 11.32 -6.70 -14.27
C ALA A 115 12.71 -6.15 -13.90
N ARG A 116 12.92 -4.85 -14.11
CA ARG A 116 14.20 -4.18 -13.88
C ARG A 116 13.99 -2.86 -13.17
N TRP A 117 14.91 -2.55 -12.27
CA TRP A 117 15.11 -1.19 -11.78
C TRP A 117 15.58 -0.29 -12.93
N SER A 118 15.44 1.03 -12.78
CA SER A 118 15.86 2.00 -13.79
C SER A 118 17.38 1.99 -14.06
N ASN A 119 18.17 1.45 -13.14
CA ASN A 119 19.61 1.25 -13.32
C ASN A 119 19.97 -0.07 -14.06
N GLY A 120 18.98 -0.89 -14.42
CA GLY A 120 19.15 -2.16 -15.11
C GLY A 120 19.29 -3.39 -14.21
N ASP A 121 19.31 -3.24 -12.88
CA ASP A 121 19.35 -4.38 -11.96
C ASP A 121 18.02 -5.18 -12.02
N PRO A 122 18.06 -6.52 -11.90
CA PRO A 122 16.85 -7.33 -11.77
C PRO A 122 16.08 -6.97 -10.50
N ILE A 123 14.76 -6.97 -10.60
CA ILE A 123 13.85 -6.98 -9.45
C ILE A 123 13.58 -8.44 -9.09
N THR A 124 13.66 -8.77 -7.80
CA THR A 124 13.48 -10.11 -7.24
C THR A 124 12.51 -10.10 -6.06
N ALA A 125 12.07 -11.28 -5.61
CA ALA A 125 11.25 -11.43 -4.42
C ALA A 125 11.94 -10.88 -3.16
N ASN A 126 13.27 -10.93 -3.09
CA ASN A 126 14.05 -10.36 -1.98
C ASN A 126 13.90 -8.83 -1.87
N ASP A 127 13.66 -8.12 -2.98
CA ASP A 127 13.39 -6.68 -2.94
C ASP A 127 12.04 -6.38 -2.27
N PHE A 128 11.03 -7.25 -2.49
CA PHE A 128 9.76 -7.17 -1.77
C PHE A 128 9.93 -7.56 -0.31
N VAL A 129 10.61 -8.67 0.02
CA VAL A 129 10.89 -9.05 1.42
C VAL A 129 11.49 -7.86 2.19
N TYR A 130 12.50 -7.20 1.61
CA TYR A 130 13.07 -5.97 2.18
C TYR A 130 12.03 -4.86 2.32
N THR A 131 11.29 -4.56 1.24
CA THR A 131 10.28 -3.48 1.22
C THR A 131 9.25 -3.67 2.33
N PHE A 132 8.64 -4.85 2.45
CA PHE A 132 7.65 -5.14 3.48
C PHE A 132 8.25 -4.98 4.89
N ARG A 133 9.41 -5.60 5.16
CA ARG A 133 10.08 -5.53 6.46
C ARG A 133 10.47 -4.11 6.85
N ARG A 134 10.96 -3.31 5.89
CA ARG A 134 11.31 -1.91 6.09
C ARG A 134 10.07 -1.06 6.40
N GLY A 135 8.98 -1.27 5.66
CA GLY A 135 7.75 -0.48 5.82
C GLY A 135 7.12 -0.57 7.20
N VAL A 136 7.31 -1.71 7.87
CA VAL A 136 6.84 -1.95 9.25
C VAL A 136 7.93 -1.79 10.30
N SER A 137 9.14 -1.35 9.92
CA SER A 137 10.21 -1.22 10.89
C SER A 137 9.94 -0.07 11.86
N PRO A 138 10.13 -0.29 13.17
CA PRO A 138 9.96 0.79 14.14
C PRO A 138 10.88 1.99 13.87
N GLU A 139 12.06 1.75 13.28
CA GLU A 139 13.03 2.78 12.94
C GLU A 139 12.54 3.70 11.81
N LEU A 140 11.81 3.16 10.84
CA LEU A 140 11.22 3.97 9.77
C LEU A 140 10.03 4.80 10.28
N ALA A 141 9.31 4.27 11.27
CA ALA A 141 8.14 4.90 11.87
C ALA A 141 7.08 5.33 10.83
N SER A 142 6.85 4.49 9.81
CA SER A 142 5.86 4.77 8.77
C SER A 142 4.47 4.94 9.37
N GLN A 143 3.80 6.04 9.05
CA GLN A 143 2.40 6.28 9.45
C GLN A 143 1.42 5.30 8.79
N ASN A 144 1.83 4.65 7.70
CA ASN A 144 1.04 3.66 6.97
C ASN A 144 1.39 2.21 7.33
N ALA A 145 2.29 1.98 8.30
CA ALA A 145 2.72 0.62 8.70
C ALA A 145 1.54 -0.30 9.05
N SER A 146 0.45 0.25 9.59
CA SER A 146 -0.75 -0.50 9.97
C SER A 146 -1.47 -1.17 8.80
N LEU A 147 -1.23 -0.74 7.56
CA LEU A 147 -1.73 -1.44 6.36
C LEU A 147 -1.19 -2.88 6.26
N ALA A 148 -0.04 -3.15 6.87
CA ALA A 148 0.60 -4.45 6.91
C ALA A 148 0.36 -5.23 8.22
N ASP A 149 -0.43 -4.72 9.17
CA ASP A 149 -0.64 -5.38 10.49
C ASP A 149 -1.20 -6.81 10.38
N TYR A 150 -1.93 -7.11 9.30
CA TYR A 150 -2.48 -8.44 9.03
C TYR A 150 -1.41 -9.46 8.59
N ILE A 151 -0.25 -9.01 8.13
CA ILE A 151 0.87 -9.89 7.82
C ILE A 151 1.38 -10.47 9.14
N LYS A 152 1.57 -11.79 9.18
CA LYS A 152 1.89 -12.49 10.42
C LYS A 152 3.12 -11.86 11.08
N TYR A 153 2.98 -11.50 12.36
CA TYR A 153 3.99 -10.83 13.20
C TYR A 153 4.44 -9.42 12.77
N ALA A 154 3.90 -8.82 11.71
CA ALA A 154 4.24 -7.46 11.30
C ALA A 154 3.90 -6.44 12.40
N GLU A 155 2.65 -6.43 12.90
CA GLU A 155 2.26 -5.55 14.01
C GLU A 155 3.13 -5.78 15.26
N ALA A 156 3.47 -7.04 15.52
CA ALA A 156 4.29 -7.40 16.67
C ALA A 156 5.70 -6.83 16.57
N TYR A 157 6.28 -6.83 15.38
CA TYR A 157 7.56 -6.18 15.09
C TYR A 157 7.45 -4.65 15.23
N THR A 158 6.48 -4.02 14.56
CA THR A 158 6.23 -2.56 14.61
C THR A 158 6.08 -2.05 16.04
N LYS A 159 5.40 -2.82 16.90
CA LYS A 159 5.08 -2.43 18.29
C LYS A 159 6.11 -2.90 19.31
N HIS A 160 7.30 -3.32 18.88
CA HIS A 160 8.35 -3.85 19.75
C HIS A 160 7.81 -4.91 20.71
N ARG A 161 7.20 -5.97 20.19
CA ARG A 161 6.75 -7.11 21.00
C ARG A 161 7.85 -8.16 21.14
N VAL A 162 7.66 -9.03 22.10
CA VAL A 162 8.51 -10.20 22.38
C VAL A 162 7.68 -11.47 22.32
N PHE A 163 8.27 -12.54 21.81
CA PHE A 163 7.77 -13.89 22.01
C PHE A 163 8.06 -14.40 23.42
N VAL A 164 7.28 -15.38 23.87
CA VAL A 164 7.51 -16.08 25.13
C VAL A 164 8.06 -17.47 24.84
N GLN A 165 9.27 -17.75 25.33
CA GLN A 165 9.98 -19.02 25.09
C GLN A 165 10.28 -19.74 26.41
N ASP A 166 10.13 -21.05 26.40
CA ASP A 166 10.55 -21.92 27.49
C ASP A 166 12.06 -22.15 27.47
N THR A 167 12.74 -21.70 28.51
CA THR A 167 14.19 -21.82 28.69
C THR A 167 14.67 -23.27 28.73
N ALA A 168 13.82 -24.21 29.16
CA ALA A 168 14.22 -25.61 29.35
C ALA A 168 14.29 -26.40 28.03
N ASN A 169 13.45 -26.08 27.05
CA ASN A 169 13.34 -26.85 25.81
C ASN A 169 13.29 -26.00 24.53
N GLY A 170 13.34 -24.67 24.64
CA GLY A 170 13.31 -23.73 23.53
C GLY A 170 11.95 -23.57 22.84
N GLN A 171 10.87 -24.16 23.37
CA GLN A 171 9.54 -24.06 22.76
C GLN A 171 8.88 -22.70 23.03
N PHE A 172 8.22 -22.16 22.00
CA PHE A 172 7.44 -20.94 22.13
C PHE A 172 6.02 -21.23 22.63
N GLN A 173 5.53 -20.38 23.53
CA GLN A 173 4.13 -20.40 23.94
C GLN A 173 3.25 -19.96 22.77
N LEU A 174 2.05 -20.54 22.64
CA LEU A 174 1.15 -20.27 21.53
C LEU A 174 -0.02 -19.40 22.00
N ALA A 175 -0.43 -18.45 21.17
CA ALA A 175 -1.50 -17.51 21.48
C ALA A 175 -2.85 -18.20 21.74
N LYS A 176 -3.12 -19.31 21.03
CA LYS A 176 -4.35 -20.11 21.19
C LYS A 176 -4.56 -20.64 22.61
N ASP A 177 -3.49 -20.85 23.38
CA ASP A 177 -3.56 -21.43 24.73
C ASP A 177 -4.03 -20.39 25.77
N PHE A 178 -4.08 -19.10 25.39
CA PHE A 178 -4.42 -17.97 26.26
C PHE A 178 -5.66 -17.19 25.79
N ALA A 179 -6.19 -17.50 24.61
CA ALA A 179 -7.28 -16.73 24.00
C ALA A 179 -8.68 -17.11 24.51
N GLY A 180 -9.43 -16.08 24.92
CA GLY A 180 -10.90 -16.00 24.97
C GLY A 180 -11.45 -14.88 24.06
N GLY A 181 -10.71 -14.53 23.00
CA GLY A 181 -11.06 -13.56 21.96
C GLY A 181 -10.53 -14.05 20.61
N PRO A 182 -11.09 -13.53 19.49
CA PRO A 182 -11.75 -14.36 18.49
C PRO A 182 -10.95 -15.64 18.20
N SER A 183 -11.60 -16.78 18.46
CA SER A 183 -11.30 -18.01 17.77
C SER A 183 -11.38 -17.69 16.27
N THR A 184 -10.25 -17.34 15.66
CA THR A 184 -10.11 -17.49 14.22
C THR A 184 -10.32 -18.97 13.98
N ALA A 185 -11.26 -19.31 13.10
CA ALA A 185 -11.33 -20.65 12.56
C ALA A 185 -9.90 -21.06 12.17
N ALA A 186 -9.51 -22.32 12.42
CA ALA A 186 -8.16 -22.77 12.12
C ALA A 186 -7.82 -22.36 10.67
N LEU A 187 -6.86 -21.44 10.52
CA LEU A 187 -6.39 -21.03 9.21
C LEU A 187 -5.87 -22.26 8.48
N SER A 188 -5.82 -22.23 7.15
CA SER A 188 -5.20 -23.31 6.39
C SER A 188 -3.77 -23.53 6.89
N GLN A 189 -3.59 -24.59 7.68
CA GLN A 189 -2.29 -25.03 8.19
C GLN A 189 -1.49 -25.72 7.08
N THR A 190 -2.08 -25.89 5.90
CA THR A 190 -1.44 -26.46 4.72
C THR A 190 -1.01 -25.32 3.82
N PRO A 191 0.30 -25.15 3.56
CA PRO A 191 0.80 -24.25 2.52
C PRO A 191 0.18 -24.56 1.17
N LEU A 192 0.11 -23.55 0.30
CA LEU A 192 -0.05 -23.80 -1.13
C LEU A 192 1.07 -24.76 -1.59
N LYS A 193 0.67 -25.91 -2.17
CA LYS A 193 1.61 -26.95 -2.59
C LYS A 193 2.26 -26.56 -3.91
N PHE A 194 3.59 -26.59 -3.95
CA PHE A 194 4.38 -26.44 -5.16
C PHE A 194 5.01 -27.80 -5.53
N PRO A 195 5.29 -28.09 -6.80
CA PRO A 195 6.08 -29.26 -7.17
C PRO A 195 7.47 -29.16 -6.53
N ASP A 196 7.81 -30.12 -5.66
CA ASP A 196 9.09 -30.14 -4.93
C ASP A 196 10.34 -30.11 -5.85
N GLU A 197 10.18 -30.40 -7.15
CA GLU A 197 11.28 -30.45 -8.12
C GLU A 197 11.80 -29.08 -8.57
N GLU A 198 11.09 -27.98 -8.26
CA GLU A 198 11.47 -26.63 -8.70
C GLU A 198 12.09 -25.76 -7.59
N TYR A 199 12.18 -26.27 -6.36
CA TYR A 199 13.01 -25.66 -5.32
C TYR A 199 14.48 -26.01 -5.59
N LYS A 200 15.14 -25.23 -6.47
CA LYS A 200 16.61 -25.23 -6.50
C LYS A 200 17.08 -24.66 -5.17
N SER A 201 17.47 -25.54 -4.26
CA SER A 201 18.05 -25.30 -2.93
C SER A 201 19.40 -24.55 -2.96
N GLY A 202 19.61 -23.67 -3.93
CA GLY A 202 20.88 -23.00 -4.23
C GLY A 202 20.84 -21.49 -4.16
N VAL A 203 19.78 -20.87 -3.61
CA VAL A 203 19.77 -19.43 -3.36
C VAL A 203 19.78 -19.21 -1.86
N THR A 204 20.76 -18.42 -1.43
CA THR A 204 20.86 -17.84 -0.09
C THR A 204 19.64 -16.94 0.16
N ALA A 205 18.50 -17.55 0.42
CA ALA A 205 17.39 -16.83 1.02
C ALA A 205 17.91 -16.34 2.37
N THR A 206 17.84 -15.04 2.60
CA THR A 206 17.96 -14.45 3.94
C THR A 206 16.83 -14.92 4.89
N ASP A 207 16.04 -15.91 4.48
CA ASP A 207 14.87 -16.46 5.14
C ASP A 207 15.22 -17.82 5.78
N THR A 208 14.79 -17.95 7.02
CA THR A 208 15.32 -18.94 7.97
C THR A 208 14.42 -20.16 8.03
N ALA A 209 14.87 -21.23 8.72
CA ALA A 209 14.03 -22.38 9.06
C ALA A 209 12.69 -22.00 9.76
N PHE A 210 12.55 -20.75 10.22
CA PHE A 210 11.33 -20.20 10.78
C PHE A 210 10.17 -20.12 9.79
N HIS A 211 10.41 -19.86 8.50
CA HIS A 211 9.31 -19.67 7.56
C HIS A 211 8.51 -20.96 7.28
N HIS A 212 9.14 -22.13 7.44
CA HIS A 212 8.43 -23.42 7.48
C HIS A 212 7.43 -23.53 8.64
N LEU A 213 7.55 -22.68 9.67
CA LEU A 213 6.65 -22.59 10.81
C LEU A 213 5.59 -21.49 10.64
N MET A 214 5.51 -20.80 9.50
CA MET A 214 4.46 -19.80 9.26
C MET A 214 3.05 -20.39 9.33
N HIS A 215 2.90 -21.68 9.08
CA HIS A 215 1.66 -22.42 9.25
C HIS A 215 1.44 -22.96 10.66
N SER A 216 2.44 -22.88 11.56
CA SER A 216 2.21 -23.26 12.95
C SER A 216 1.24 -22.28 13.61
N PRO A 217 0.54 -22.70 14.69
CA PRO A 217 -0.23 -21.76 15.50
C PRO A 217 0.61 -20.55 15.90
N GLU A 218 -0.05 -19.40 15.99
CA GLU A 218 0.64 -18.15 16.27
C GLU A 218 1.31 -18.20 17.64
N ARG A 219 2.56 -17.73 17.70
CA ARG A 219 3.31 -17.58 18.95
C ARG A 219 2.71 -16.45 19.77
N LEU A 220 2.61 -16.65 21.07
CA LEU A 220 2.22 -15.62 22.01
C LEU A 220 3.23 -14.46 21.94
N THR A 221 2.71 -13.25 21.70
CA THR A 221 3.50 -12.02 21.76
C THR A 221 3.05 -11.15 22.93
N LEU A 222 3.98 -10.46 23.57
CA LEU A 222 3.73 -9.51 24.66
C LEU A 222 4.51 -8.22 24.42
N PRO A 223 4.14 -7.08 25.04
CA PRO A 223 4.96 -5.88 24.99
C PRO A 223 6.39 -6.14 25.48
N LYS A 224 7.40 -5.56 24.79
CA LYS A 224 8.79 -5.58 25.27
C LYS A 224 8.99 -4.70 26.49
N ASP A 225 8.33 -3.55 26.53
CA ASP A 225 8.32 -2.68 27.71
C ASP A 225 7.76 -3.43 28.92
N GLU A 226 8.53 -3.46 30.01
CA GLU A 226 8.20 -4.24 31.20
C GLU A 226 6.93 -3.73 31.88
N THR A 227 6.74 -2.42 31.95
CA THR A 227 5.56 -1.82 32.59
C THR A 227 4.28 -2.17 31.82
N ALA A 228 4.30 -2.00 30.50
CA ALA A 228 3.19 -2.36 29.62
C ALA A 228 2.91 -3.88 29.63
N ARG A 229 3.96 -4.70 29.68
CA ARG A 229 3.84 -6.15 29.81
C ARG A 229 3.18 -6.52 31.13
N ASN A 230 3.68 -6.04 32.26
CA ASN A 230 3.11 -6.33 33.59
C ASN A 230 1.65 -5.89 33.70
N LYS A 231 1.28 -4.75 33.07
CA LYS A 231 -0.12 -4.31 32.96
C LYS A 231 -0.99 -5.27 32.13
N THR A 232 -0.43 -5.89 31.09
CA THR A 232 -1.12 -6.92 30.30
C THR A 232 -1.29 -8.20 31.12
N LEU A 233 -0.24 -8.66 31.78
CA LEU A 233 -0.25 -9.88 32.57
C LEU A 233 -1.19 -9.79 33.77
N ALA A 234 -1.28 -8.63 34.43
CA ALA A 234 -2.18 -8.42 35.56
C ALA A 234 -3.67 -8.59 35.21
N LYS A 235 -4.04 -8.52 33.92
CA LYS A 235 -5.43 -8.71 33.46
C LYS A 235 -5.81 -10.17 33.26
N ASP A 236 -4.83 -11.08 33.09
CA ASP A 236 -5.08 -12.51 32.90
C ASP A 236 -4.12 -13.35 33.75
N PRO A 237 -4.59 -13.89 34.90
CA PRO A 237 -3.78 -14.74 35.77
C PRO A 237 -3.21 -15.99 35.07
N ARG A 238 -3.89 -16.52 34.04
CA ARG A 238 -3.39 -17.68 33.27
C ARG A 238 -2.18 -17.27 32.44
N LEU A 239 -2.24 -16.08 31.83
CA LEU A 239 -1.14 -15.50 31.07
C LEU A 239 0.06 -15.18 31.99
N GLN A 240 -0.19 -14.63 33.19
CA GLN A 240 0.85 -14.40 34.21
C GLN A 240 1.55 -15.70 34.63
N ALA A 241 0.79 -16.78 34.84
CA ALA A 241 1.35 -18.09 35.17
C ALA A 241 2.23 -18.63 34.02
N ALA A 242 1.79 -18.47 32.77
CA ALA A 242 2.48 -19.02 31.61
C ALA A 242 3.81 -18.34 31.27
N VAL A 243 4.01 -17.09 31.68
CA VAL A 243 5.29 -16.38 31.49
C VAL A 243 6.26 -16.57 32.65
N THR A 244 5.82 -17.15 33.77
CA THR A 244 6.67 -17.30 34.96
C THR A 244 7.81 -18.28 34.67
N GLY A 245 9.05 -17.81 34.84
CA GLY A 245 10.26 -18.60 34.55
C GLY A 245 10.56 -18.79 33.05
N LYS A 246 9.89 -18.05 32.16
CA LYS A 246 10.15 -18.05 30.71
C LYS A 246 11.08 -16.91 30.31
N THR A 247 11.67 -17.03 29.13
CA THR A 247 12.47 -15.98 28.49
C THR A 247 11.67 -15.23 27.43
N PHE A 248 11.99 -13.95 27.26
CA PHE A 248 11.41 -13.11 26.23
C PHE A 248 12.39 -12.97 25.07
N VAL A 249 11.93 -13.27 23.86
CA VAL A 249 12.73 -13.18 22.63
C VAL A 249 12.15 -12.07 21.78
N ASP A 250 12.98 -11.12 21.35
CA ASP A 250 12.53 -10.04 20.45
C ASP A 250 11.94 -10.61 19.16
N VAL A 251 10.80 -10.04 18.73
CA VAL A 251 10.30 -10.24 17.37
C VAL A 251 11.23 -9.48 16.43
N LYS A 252 11.70 -10.14 15.38
CA LYS A 252 12.67 -9.60 14.42
C LYS A 252 12.04 -9.43 13.03
N PRO A 253 12.69 -8.70 12.10
CA PRO A 253 12.21 -8.59 10.72
C PRO A 253 12.02 -9.96 10.05
N GLU A 254 12.91 -10.91 10.34
CA GLU A 254 12.88 -12.26 9.78
C GLU A 254 11.70 -13.08 10.30
N ASP A 255 11.05 -12.65 11.40
CA ASP A 255 9.85 -13.27 11.90
C ASP A 255 8.58 -12.80 11.16
N ILE A 256 8.67 -11.81 10.27
CA ILE A 256 7.51 -11.34 9.52
C ILE A 256 7.12 -12.36 8.44
N GLY A 257 5.82 -12.57 8.29
CA GLY A 257 5.16 -13.46 7.31
C GLY A 257 5.33 -13.07 5.85
N VAL A 258 6.55 -12.72 5.42
CA VAL A 258 6.94 -12.47 4.03
C VAL A 258 8.26 -13.19 3.76
N GLU A 259 8.26 -14.03 2.73
CA GLU A 259 9.42 -14.82 2.31
C GLU A 259 9.62 -14.81 0.79
N ALA A 260 10.87 -14.82 0.38
CA ALA A 260 11.27 -15.12 -0.98
C ALA A 260 11.45 -16.64 -1.11
N VAL A 261 10.45 -17.31 -1.69
CA VAL A 261 10.48 -18.76 -1.98
C VAL A 261 11.63 -19.06 -2.94
N ASP A 262 11.80 -18.20 -3.96
CA ASP A 262 12.92 -18.13 -4.88
C ASP A 262 13.07 -16.67 -5.38
N ASP A 263 13.91 -16.41 -6.39
CA ASP A 263 14.14 -15.06 -6.91
C ASP A 263 12.89 -14.38 -7.49
N TYR A 264 11.87 -15.15 -7.90
CA TYR A 264 10.67 -14.66 -8.59
C TYR A 264 9.37 -15.15 -7.95
N THR A 265 9.43 -15.81 -6.79
CA THR A 265 8.24 -16.24 -6.05
C THR A 265 8.25 -15.64 -4.66
N LEU A 266 7.24 -14.81 -4.36
CA LEU A 266 7.05 -14.18 -3.05
C LEU A 266 5.85 -14.81 -2.35
N ARG A 267 6.03 -15.32 -1.12
CA ARG A 267 4.92 -15.80 -0.30
C ARG A 267 4.67 -14.84 0.87
N VAL A 268 3.39 -14.56 1.11
CA VAL A 268 2.92 -13.73 2.22
C VAL A 268 1.91 -14.52 3.04
N THR A 269 2.20 -14.70 4.32
CA THR A 269 1.32 -15.37 5.28
C THR A 269 0.74 -14.34 6.25
N LEU A 270 -0.56 -14.43 6.48
CA LEU A 270 -1.32 -13.53 7.34
C LEU A 270 -1.57 -14.16 8.73
N SER A 271 -1.77 -13.31 9.73
CA SER A 271 -2.19 -13.72 11.07
C SER A 271 -3.66 -14.16 11.12
N GLN A 272 -4.44 -13.78 10.12
CA GLN A 272 -5.87 -14.11 9.98
C GLN A 272 -6.31 -14.08 8.52
N SER A 273 -7.49 -14.64 8.23
CA SER A 273 -8.13 -14.53 6.92
C SER A 273 -8.39 -13.06 6.55
N ALA A 274 -7.91 -12.62 5.39
CA ALA A 274 -8.16 -11.29 4.87
C ALA A 274 -8.32 -11.31 3.33
N PRO A 275 -9.52 -11.61 2.81
CA PRO A 275 -9.79 -11.61 1.36
C PRO A 275 -9.48 -10.26 0.66
N TYR A 276 -9.55 -9.15 1.41
CA TYR A 276 -9.24 -7.82 0.91
C TYR A 276 -7.74 -7.53 0.82
N PHE A 277 -6.85 -8.40 1.30
CA PHE A 277 -5.40 -8.15 1.30
C PHE A 277 -4.86 -7.78 -0.08
N LEU A 278 -5.32 -8.47 -1.14
CA LEU A 278 -4.93 -8.17 -2.52
C LEU A 278 -5.31 -6.75 -2.97
N THR A 279 -6.40 -6.20 -2.43
CA THR A 279 -6.83 -4.82 -2.75
C THR A 279 -5.94 -3.75 -2.12
N LEU A 280 -5.11 -4.12 -1.14
CA LEU A 280 -4.12 -3.25 -0.53
C LEU A 280 -2.83 -3.17 -1.36
N MET A 281 -2.49 -4.22 -2.11
CA MET A 281 -1.21 -4.34 -2.83
C MET A 281 -0.91 -3.22 -3.85
N PRO A 282 -1.91 -2.59 -4.50
CA PRO A 282 -1.64 -1.43 -5.35
C PRO A 282 -1.34 -0.12 -4.59
N HIS A 283 -1.60 -0.05 -3.29
CA HIS A 283 -1.36 1.16 -2.49
C HIS A 283 0.12 1.52 -2.46
N TRP A 284 0.45 2.82 -2.48
CA TRP A 284 1.84 3.29 -2.64
C TRP A 284 2.79 2.79 -1.54
N PHE A 285 2.28 2.55 -0.34
CA PHE A 285 3.03 1.94 0.78
C PHE A 285 3.71 0.60 0.41
N PHE A 286 3.11 -0.18 -0.49
CA PHE A 286 3.64 -1.48 -0.94
C PHE A 286 4.48 -1.40 -2.22
N ARG A 287 4.77 -0.19 -2.72
CA ARG A 287 5.66 0.00 -3.88
C ARG A 287 7.09 -0.27 -3.47
N LEU A 288 7.87 -0.79 -4.41
CA LEU A 288 9.23 -1.26 -4.13
C LEU A 288 10.13 -0.14 -3.58
N ALA A 289 10.82 -0.47 -2.50
CA ALA A 289 11.85 0.37 -1.90
C ALA A 289 13.24 -0.09 -2.39
N PRO A 290 14.05 0.76 -3.04
CA PRO A 290 15.33 0.36 -3.63
C PRO A 290 16.41 0.17 -2.55
N ARG A 291 16.49 -1.05 -1.98
CA ARG A 291 17.40 -1.42 -0.87
C ARG A 291 18.81 -0.88 -1.03
N LYS A 292 19.47 -1.16 -2.17
CA LYS A 292 20.87 -0.75 -2.41
C LYS A 292 21.05 0.77 -2.36
N ILE A 293 20.05 1.53 -2.82
CA ILE A 293 20.08 2.99 -2.83
C ILE A 293 19.83 3.52 -1.42
N ILE A 294 18.84 2.97 -0.72
CA ILE A 294 18.53 3.32 0.67
C ILE A 294 19.71 3.02 1.59
N GLU A 295 20.33 1.84 1.51
CA GLU A 295 21.49 1.48 2.33
C GLU A 295 22.70 2.38 2.04
N LYS A 296 22.85 2.84 0.80
CA LYS A 296 23.96 3.71 0.40
C LYS A 296 23.79 5.16 0.87
N TYR A 297 22.57 5.70 0.78
CA TYR A 297 22.30 7.12 1.00
C TYR A 297 21.57 7.42 2.31
N GLY A 298 21.08 6.39 3.02
CA GLY A 298 20.31 6.52 4.26
C GLY A 298 19.09 7.43 4.05
N ASP A 299 18.88 8.35 4.98
CA ASP A 299 17.75 9.29 4.96
C ASP A 299 17.80 10.31 3.80
N GLN A 300 18.90 10.37 3.04
CA GLN A 300 19.08 11.30 1.90
C GLN A 300 18.85 10.63 0.54
N TRP A 301 18.24 9.43 0.52
CA TRP A 301 18.04 8.68 -0.72
C TRP A 301 16.95 9.27 -1.64
N THR A 302 16.06 10.11 -1.09
CA THR A 302 15.01 10.86 -1.80
C THR A 302 15.13 12.35 -1.55
#